data_AF-A3WZT4-F1
#
_entry.id   AF-A3WZT4-F1
#
_cell.length_a   1.000
_cell.length_b   1.000
_cell.length_c   1.000
_cell.angle_alpha   90.00
_cell.angle_beta   90.00
_cell.angle_gamma   90.00
#
_symmetry.space_group_name_H-M   'P 1'
#
loop_
_entity.id
_entity.type
_entity.pdbx_description
1 polymer ?
#
loop_
_entity_poly.entity_id
_entity_poly.type
_entity_poly.pdbx_seq_one_letter_code
_entity_poly.pdbx_strand_id
1 'polypeptide(L)'
;MLRQTQGISRPRWNIIMASSGKPVFFYPSTDDKPMAVAISAWRNFGAPGPEALARSAGKAHRRKATFRHTSRHNPWRIHMTQRPPQASEQQASEQNGFFWKTKSLDEMSGAEWESLCDGCARCCLEKLEDEDTGDIYFTHVSCRLLDAGLCACKDYQKRSEQVPDCVRLTPDNVRTLNWLPPSCGYRLVAEGRDLYWWHPLISGDPNTVHEAGVSVRGRVRGTEDEIPDSELEDHIVQWPVRLPKRARLRKPPGS
;
A
#
# COMPACT_ATOMS: atom_id res chain seq x y z
N MET A 1 -21.55 26.03 37.19
CA MET A 1 -21.13 24.75 36.60
C MET A 1 -21.58 24.72 35.14
N LEU A 2 -20.73 25.12 34.19
CA LEU A 2 -20.92 24.87 32.76
C LEU A 2 -19.53 24.77 32.14
N ARG A 3 -18.99 23.55 32.01
CA ARG A 3 -17.75 23.32 31.24
C ARG A 3 -18.15 23.17 29.77
N GLN A 4 -17.72 24.13 28.96
CA GLN A 4 -17.71 24.04 27.51
C GLN A 4 -16.83 22.85 27.11
N THR A 5 -17.41 21.86 26.45
CA THR A 5 -16.68 20.80 25.76
C THR A 5 -16.05 21.41 24.51
N GLN A 6 -14.72 21.55 24.53
CA GLN A 6 -13.95 21.90 23.34
C GLN A 6 -14.08 20.75 22.34
N GLY A 7 -14.72 21.04 21.20
CA GLY A 7 -14.84 20.12 20.08
C GLY A 7 -13.45 19.68 19.64
N ILE A 8 -13.21 18.38 19.66
CA ILE A 8 -11.98 17.81 19.12
C ILE A 8 -12.16 17.89 17.60
N SER A 9 -11.36 18.75 16.94
CA SER A 9 -11.39 18.88 15.50
C SER A 9 -11.05 17.52 14.90
N ARG A 10 -11.94 17.07 14.04
CA ARG A 10 -11.80 15.79 13.36
C ARG A 10 -10.73 15.98 12.30
N PRO A 11 -9.77 15.04 12.17
CA PRO A 11 -8.71 15.17 11.18
C PRO A 11 -9.35 15.42 9.82
N ARG A 12 -8.74 16.31 9.05
CA ARG A 12 -9.26 16.67 7.74
C ARG A 12 -8.68 15.66 6.75
N TRP A 13 -9.54 14.96 6.03
CA TRP A 13 -9.14 13.88 5.14
C TRP A 13 -9.28 14.29 3.67
N ASN A 14 -8.25 14.02 2.88
CA ASN A 14 -8.34 13.95 1.42
C ASN A 14 -8.65 12.52 1.00
N ILE A 15 -9.38 12.32 -0.09
CA ILE A 15 -9.64 10.98 -0.63
C ILE A 15 -8.74 10.79 -1.83
N ILE A 16 -7.95 9.71 -1.85
CA ILE A 16 -6.95 9.46 -2.88
C ILE A 16 -7.55 8.68 -4.08
N MET A 17 -8.74 8.08 -3.92
CA MET A 17 -9.34 7.21 -4.94
C MET A 17 -10.87 7.34 -5.06
N ALA A 18 -11.49 8.50 -4.85
CA ALA A 18 -12.95 8.60 -4.98
C ALA A 18 -13.37 9.11 -6.35
N SER A 19 -14.31 8.43 -6.99
CA SER A 19 -15.07 8.96 -8.13
C SER A 19 -15.79 10.30 -7.85
N SER A 20 -15.70 10.86 -6.64
CA SER A 20 -16.59 11.91 -6.22
C SER A 20 -16.40 13.22 -7.00
N GLY A 21 -15.28 13.43 -7.70
CA GLY A 21 -15.14 14.54 -8.65
C GLY A 21 -14.70 15.85 -8.02
N LYS A 22 -13.92 15.79 -6.92
CA LYS A 22 -13.16 16.96 -6.43
C LYS A 22 -11.84 16.99 -7.18
N PRO A 23 -11.35 18.16 -7.59
CA PRO A 23 -10.01 18.26 -8.14
C PRO A 23 -9.00 17.88 -7.05
N VAL A 24 -8.39 16.71 -7.18
CA VAL A 24 -7.15 16.38 -6.47
C VAL A 24 -6.06 17.24 -7.14
N PHE A 25 -5.45 18.15 -6.38
CA PHE A 25 -4.34 18.97 -6.87
C PHE A 25 -3.14 18.05 -7.12
N PHE A 26 -3.03 17.54 -8.35
CA PHE A 26 -1.82 16.89 -8.83
C PHE A 26 -0.82 17.98 -9.25
N TYR A 27 0.38 17.94 -8.69
CA TYR A 27 1.51 18.76 -9.15
C TYR A 27 1.76 18.48 -10.65
N PRO A 28 1.80 19.49 -11.52
CA PRO A 28 1.96 19.26 -12.96
C PRO A 28 3.41 18.89 -13.27
N SER A 29 3.62 17.65 -13.74
CA SER A 29 4.77 17.34 -14.60
C SER A 29 4.37 17.63 -16.03
N THR A 30 4.99 18.64 -16.63
CA THR A 30 4.81 19.02 -18.03
C THR A 30 5.41 17.97 -18.94
N ASP A 31 4.58 17.23 -19.67
CA ASP A 31 4.70 17.07 -21.13
C ASP A 31 3.66 16.06 -21.61
N ASP A 32 2.58 16.57 -22.20
CA ASP A 32 1.78 15.80 -23.16
C ASP A 32 1.13 16.76 -24.16
N LYS A 33 1.36 16.50 -25.45
CA LYS A 33 0.59 17.08 -26.56
C LYS A 33 -0.25 15.99 -27.23
N PRO A 34 -1.39 16.37 -27.83
CA PRO A 34 -2.60 15.55 -27.78
C PRO A 34 -2.92 14.86 -29.10
N MET A 35 -3.69 13.77 -29.01
CA MET A 35 -4.60 13.35 -30.09
C MET A 35 -6.01 13.16 -29.51
N ALA A 36 -6.96 13.85 -30.15
CA ALA A 36 -8.40 13.88 -29.87
C ALA A 36 -9.05 12.46 -29.96
N VAL A 37 -10.22 12.15 -29.39
CA VAL A 37 -11.57 12.72 -29.63
C VAL A 37 -12.56 12.26 -28.53
N ALA A 38 -13.46 13.20 -28.16
CA ALA A 38 -14.76 13.21 -27.43
C ALA A 38 -15.55 11.89 -27.12
N ILE A 39 -16.49 11.80 -26.14
CA ILE A 39 -17.76 12.56 -25.90
C ILE A 39 -18.38 12.28 -24.50
N SER A 40 -19.02 13.31 -23.88
CA SER A 40 -20.11 13.38 -22.86
C SER A 40 -19.95 12.71 -21.47
N ALA A 41 -19.75 13.45 -20.37
CA ALA A 41 -20.72 14.20 -19.53
C ALA A 41 -21.40 13.35 -18.43
N TRP A 42 -21.19 13.76 -17.16
CA TRP A 42 -22.16 14.02 -16.06
C TRP A 42 -21.54 13.76 -14.68
N ARG A 43 -22.05 14.49 -13.70
CA ARG A 43 -21.41 15.03 -12.50
C ARG A 43 -22.01 14.41 -11.23
N ASN A 44 -21.18 14.34 -10.17
CA ASN A 44 -21.48 14.59 -8.75
C ASN A 44 -21.83 13.44 -7.79
N PHE A 45 -20.84 13.11 -6.94
CA PHE A 45 -20.78 13.27 -5.46
C PHE A 45 -21.78 12.65 -4.48
N GLY A 46 -21.21 12.15 -3.36
CA GLY A 46 -21.59 12.58 -2.00
C GLY A 46 -22.49 11.60 -1.22
N ALA A 47 -22.06 10.76 -0.26
CA ALA A 47 -20.77 10.65 0.40
C ALA A 47 -20.64 11.46 1.74
N PRO A 48 -20.89 10.91 3.00
CA PRO A 48 -21.58 11.52 4.18
C PRO A 48 -20.88 11.69 5.59
N GLY A 49 -20.70 10.71 6.46
CA GLY A 49 -20.34 10.70 7.91
C GLY A 49 -20.32 11.99 8.78
N PRO A 50 -19.46 12.13 9.83
CA PRO A 50 -18.46 11.17 10.34
C PRO A 50 -18.33 10.95 11.91
N GLU A 51 -17.18 10.36 12.32
CA GLU A 51 -16.50 9.96 13.61
C GLU A 51 -16.60 10.65 15.03
N ALA A 52 -16.01 9.91 16.00
CA ALA A 52 -14.87 10.12 16.98
C ALA A 52 -14.75 11.26 18.03
N LEU A 53 -14.08 10.98 19.19
CA LEU A 53 -12.64 11.28 19.51
C LEU A 53 -12.25 11.25 21.03
N ALA A 54 -11.02 10.78 21.31
CA ALA A 54 -9.89 11.16 22.24
C ALA A 54 -10.08 11.53 23.76
N ARG A 55 -9.09 11.70 24.68
CA ARG A 55 -7.63 12.06 24.66
C ARG A 55 -6.94 12.06 26.08
N SER A 56 -5.57 12.12 26.11
CA SER A 56 -4.62 12.83 27.06
C SER A 56 -4.28 12.27 28.48
N ALA A 57 -3.18 12.55 29.25
CA ALA A 57 -1.81 13.18 29.17
C ALA A 57 -1.05 13.05 30.55
N GLY A 58 0.28 13.34 30.67
CA GLY A 58 0.98 13.58 31.98
C GLY A 58 2.55 13.50 32.03
N LYS A 59 3.26 14.25 32.93
CA LYS A 59 4.72 14.64 32.92
C LYS A 59 5.60 14.22 34.16
N ALA A 60 6.93 14.48 34.06
CA ALA A 60 8.01 14.74 35.09
C ALA A 60 8.88 13.53 35.58
N HIS A 61 10.16 13.57 36.01
CA HIS A 61 11.11 14.60 36.53
C HIS A 61 12.61 14.13 36.47
N ARG A 62 13.56 15.00 36.85
CA ARG A 62 15.05 14.99 36.67
C ARG A 62 15.87 14.37 37.83
N ARG A 63 17.02 13.70 37.56
CA ARG A 63 18.21 13.62 38.47
C ARG A 63 19.55 13.47 37.70
N LYS A 64 20.62 14.10 38.20
CA LYS A 64 22.01 14.06 37.70
C LYS A 64 22.85 13.04 38.50
N ALA A 65 23.83 12.39 37.86
CA ALA A 65 25.00 11.83 38.54
C ALA A 65 26.23 11.84 37.60
N THR A 66 27.30 12.47 38.06
CA THR A 66 28.66 12.43 37.49
C THR A 66 29.40 11.19 38.01
N PHE A 67 30.33 10.60 37.25
CA PHE A 67 31.75 10.38 37.62
C PHE A 67 32.48 9.35 36.71
N ARG A 68 33.53 9.87 36.05
CA ARG A 68 34.90 9.33 35.87
C ARG A 68 35.18 8.03 35.09
N HIS A 69 35.89 8.23 33.99
CA HIS A 69 36.77 7.27 33.31
C HIS A 69 37.79 6.65 34.28
N THR A 70 37.91 5.33 34.25
CA THR A 70 39.19 4.64 34.45
C THR A 70 39.35 3.56 33.40
N SER A 71 40.31 3.78 32.49
CA SER A 71 40.91 2.72 31.68
C SER A 71 41.51 1.66 32.62
N ARG A 72 41.05 0.42 32.50
CA ARG A 72 41.78 -0.75 33.00
C ARG A 72 41.89 -1.75 31.86
N HIS A 73 43.13 -2.05 31.54
CA HIS A 73 43.57 -3.11 30.64
C HIS A 73 42.79 -4.41 30.88
N ASN A 74 42.20 -4.97 29.84
CA ASN A 74 41.76 -6.36 29.86
C ASN A 74 42.91 -7.25 29.33
N PRO A 75 43.42 -8.24 30.09
CA PRO A 75 44.66 -8.96 29.79
C PRO A 75 44.56 -9.98 28.64
N TRP A 76 43.43 -10.07 27.95
CA TRP A 76 43.17 -11.06 26.90
C TRP A 76 43.30 -10.49 25.50
N ARG A 77 44.42 -9.81 25.22
CA ARG A 77 44.82 -9.49 23.85
C ARG A 77 45.23 -10.78 23.15
N ILE A 78 44.27 -11.45 22.54
CA ILE A 78 44.48 -12.40 21.45
C ILE A 78 44.41 -11.62 20.14
N HIS A 79 45.56 -11.39 19.52
CA HIS A 79 45.64 -11.10 18.10
C HIS A 79 45.52 -12.42 17.36
N MET A 80 44.46 -12.62 16.58
CA MET A 80 44.45 -13.34 15.31
C MET A 80 43.03 -13.37 14.74
N THR A 81 42.85 -12.55 13.71
CA THR A 81 42.07 -12.86 12.48
C THR A 81 40.84 -13.74 12.64
N GLN A 82 39.68 -13.11 12.85
CA GLN A 82 38.48 -13.41 12.05
C GLN A 82 37.73 -12.10 11.81
N ARG A 83 37.65 -11.71 10.53
CA ARG A 83 36.66 -10.74 10.03
C ARG A 83 35.29 -11.23 10.53
N PRO A 84 34.46 -10.40 11.19
CA PRO A 84 33.10 -10.82 11.52
C PRO A 84 32.43 -11.25 10.21
N PRO A 85 31.70 -12.39 10.18
CA PRO A 85 30.99 -12.80 8.98
C PRO A 85 30.09 -11.63 8.58
N GLN A 86 30.33 -11.10 7.38
CA GLN A 86 29.51 -10.03 6.83
C GLN A 86 28.07 -10.54 6.81
N ALA A 87 27.21 -9.83 7.54
CA ALA A 87 25.79 -10.09 7.53
C ALA A 87 25.28 -9.94 6.09
N SER A 88 24.69 -11.03 5.60
CA SER A 88 23.81 -11.17 4.44
C SER A 88 24.40 -10.89 3.05
N GLU A 89 25.23 -11.82 2.58
CA GLU A 89 25.43 -12.10 1.16
C GLU A 89 24.96 -13.53 0.81
N GLN A 90 24.04 -14.07 1.62
CA GLN A 90 23.67 -15.47 1.62
C GLN A 90 22.30 -15.71 1.00
N GLN A 91 22.36 -16.48 -0.10
CA GLN A 91 21.30 -17.14 -0.89
C GLN A 91 20.77 -16.30 -2.07
N ALA A 92 21.40 -16.52 -3.23
CA ALA A 92 20.81 -16.25 -4.54
C ALA A 92 19.36 -16.75 -4.55
N SER A 93 18.41 -15.86 -4.83
CA SER A 93 16.99 -16.23 -4.89
C SER A 93 16.79 -17.36 -5.90
N GLU A 94 15.92 -18.32 -5.58
CA GLU A 94 15.46 -19.33 -6.55
C GLU A 94 14.75 -18.68 -7.75
N GLN A 95 14.48 -17.37 -7.67
CA GLN A 95 13.89 -16.56 -8.73
C GLN A 95 14.92 -15.93 -9.67
N ASN A 96 16.21 -16.10 -9.42
CA ASN A 96 17.25 -15.60 -10.30
C ASN A 96 17.11 -16.23 -11.69
N GLY A 97 16.99 -15.38 -12.72
CA GLY A 97 16.78 -15.80 -14.11
C GLY A 97 15.37 -15.54 -14.64
N PHE A 98 14.38 -15.29 -13.78
CA PHE A 98 13.07 -14.80 -14.23
C PHE A 98 13.15 -13.33 -14.70
N PHE A 99 12.26 -12.94 -15.62
CA PHE A 99 12.30 -11.61 -16.25
C PHE A 99 12.23 -10.46 -15.23
N TRP A 100 11.47 -10.62 -14.13
CA TRP A 100 11.36 -9.59 -13.09
C TRP A 100 12.61 -9.47 -12.19
N LYS A 101 13.57 -10.37 -12.32
CA LYS A 101 14.89 -10.28 -11.67
C LYS A 101 16.00 -9.85 -12.62
N THR A 102 15.76 -9.90 -13.94
CA THR A 102 16.79 -9.64 -14.96
C THR A 102 16.55 -8.36 -15.75
N LYS A 103 15.29 -7.92 -15.89
CA LYS A 103 14.91 -6.67 -16.53
C LYS A 103 14.61 -5.59 -15.50
N SER A 104 14.95 -4.35 -15.82
CA SER A 104 14.36 -3.18 -15.16
C SER A 104 12.87 -3.05 -15.51
N LEU A 105 12.12 -2.28 -14.72
CA LEU A 105 10.69 -2.07 -14.96
C LEU A 105 10.41 -1.46 -16.33
N ASP A 106 11.31 -0.59 -16.81
CA ASP A 106 11.17 0.15 -18.07
C ASP A 106 11.48 -0.72 -19.31
N GLU A 107 12.16 -1.86 -19.12
CA GLU A 107 12.46 -2.84 -20.16
C GLU A 107 11.36 -3.91 -20.31
N MET A 108 10.36 -3.92 -19.41
CA MET A 108 9.26 -4.88 -19.47
C MET A 108 8.28 -4.52 -20.59
N SER A 109 7.88 -5.53 -21.35
CA SER A 109 6.72 -5.40 -22.22
C SER A 109 5.45 -5.14 -21.40
N GLY A 110 4.41 -4.61 -22.04
CA GLY A 110 3.12 -4.41 -21.37
C GLY A 110 2.55 -5.68 -20.74
N ALA A 111 2.71 -6.83 -21.39
CA ALA A 111 2.26 -8.12 -20.85
C ALA A 111 3.07 -8.55 -19.61
N GLU A 112 4.39 -8.38 -19.65
CA GLU A 112 5.27 -8.65 -18.49
C GLU A 112 4.92 -7.73 -17.31
N TRP A 113 4.73 -6.43 -17.58
CA TRP A 113 4.31 -5.45 -16.58
C TRP A 113 2.98 -5.82 -15.93
N GLU A 114 1.93 -6.08 -16.72
CA GLU A 114 0.61 -6.43 -16.19
C GLU A 114 0.64 -7.76 -15.41
N SER A 115 1.54 -8.68 -15.77
CA SER A 115 1.70 -9.95 -15.05
C SER A 115 2.30 -9.83 -13.64
N LEU A 116 2.87 -8.67 -13.29
CA LEU A 116 3.32 -8.39 -11.92
C LEU A 116 2.17 -8.11 -10.94
N CYS A 117 0.94 -7.98 -11.43
CA CYS A 117 -0.21 -7.79 -10.56
C CYS A 117 -0.54 -9.10 -9.82
N ASP A 118 -0.52 -9.05 -8.49
CA ASP A 118 -0.94 -10.18 -7.64
C ASP A 118 -2.40 -10.63 -7.90
N GLY A 119 -3.27 -9.77 -8.43
CA GLY A 119 -4.73 -10.02 -8.43
C GLY A 119 -5.36 -9.92 -7.04
N CYS A 120 -4.72 -9.23 -6.08
CA CYS A 120 -5.20 -9.13 -4.70
C CYS A 120 -6.29 -8.08 -4.49
N ALA A 121 -6.48 -7.16 -5.45
CA ALA A 121 -7.44 -6.05 -5.44
C ALA A 121 -7.35 -5.03 -4.28
N ARG A 122 -6.27 -5.04 -3.50
CA ARG A 122 -6.09 -4.06 -2.41
C ARG A 122 -5.91 -2.63 -2.91
N CYS A 123 -5.33 -2.44 -4.09
CA CYS A 123 -5.22 -1.12 -4.72
C CYS A 123 -6.59 -0.52 -5.09
N CYS A 124 -7.61 -1.36 -5.26
CA CYS A 124 -8.99 -0.95 -5.60
C CYS A 124 -9.85 -0.57 -4.37
N LEU A 125 -9.27 -0.54 -3.17
CA LEU A 125 -9.96 -0.05 -1.97
C LEU A 125 -9.87 1.47 -1.88
N GLU A 126 -10.92 2.09 -1.34
CA GLU A 126 -10.92 3.51 -1.02
C GLU A 126 -9.86 3.82 0.03
N LYS A 127 -9.20 4.97 -0.15
CA LYS A 127 -8.09 5.42 0.70
C LYS A 127 -8.30 6.87 1.11
N LEU A 128 -8.04 7.14 2.38
CA LEU A 128 -8.03 8.47 2.96
C LEU A 128 -6.58 8.89 3.20
N GLU A 129 -6.26 10.14 2.93
CA GLU A 129 -5.00 10.80 3.25
C GLU A 129 -5.27 11.83 4.34
N ASP A 130 -4.49 11.79 5.41
CA ASP A 130 -4.50 12.84 6.42
C ASP A 130 -3.91 14.12 5.81
N GLU A 131 -4.67 15.22 5.81
CA GLU A 131 -4.23 16.49 5.21
C GLU A 131 -3.00 17.11 5.91
N ASP A 132 -2.81 16.81 7.20
CA ASP A 132 -1.72 17.39 8.00
C ASP A 132 -0.44 16.55 7.90
N THR A 133 -0.55 15.22 7.81
CA THR A 133 0.61 14.31 7.83
C THR A 133 0.94 13.66 6.49
N GLY A 134 -0.02 13.59 5.56
CA GLY A 134 0.09 12.81 4.32
C GLY A 134 0.01 11.29 4.55
N ASP A 135 -0.40 10.85 5.75
CA ASP A 135 -0.54 9.43 6.06
C ASP A 135 -1.75 8.84 5.35
N ILE A 136 -1.60 7.62 4.83
CA ILE A 136 -2.64 6.98 4.02
C ILE A 136 -3.29 5.83 4.80
N TYR A 137 -4.61 5.89 4.85
CA TYR A 137 -5.48 4.96 5.55
C TYR A 137 -6.32 4.21 4.53
N PHE A 138 -6.35 2.89 4.66
CA PHE A 138 -7.18 2.04 3.83
C PHE A 138 -8.55 1.85 4.45
N THR A 139 -9.57 1.66 3.61
CA THR A 139 -10.89 1.22 4.04
C THR A 139 -11.20 -0.19 3.54
N HIS A 140 -12.30 -0.79 4.00
CA HIS A 140 -12.89 -1.98 3.38
C HIS A 140 -13.97 -1.64 2.33
N VAL A 141 -14.02 -0.41 1.87
CA VAL A 141 -14.89 0.05 0.78
C VAL A 141 -14.12 -0.07 -0.53
N SER A 142 -14.76 -0.59 -1.56
CA SER A 142 -14.12 -0.75 -2.87
C SER A 142 -14.59 0.27 -3.89
N CYS A 143 -13.72 0.57 -4.87
CA CYS A 143 -14.12 1.19 -6.11
C CYS A 143 -15.31 0.47 -6.74
N ARG A 144 -16.23 1.22 -7.37
CA ARG A 144 -17.44 0.67 -7.98
C ARG A 144 -17.18 -0.32 -9.12
N LEU A 145 -16.02 -0.25 -9.75
CA LEU A 145 -15.62 -1.18 -10.82
C LEU A 145 -15.03 -2.49 -10.31
N LEU A 146 -14.78 -2.64 -9.01
CA LEU A 146 -14.26 -3.90 -8.47
C LEU A 146 -15.36 -4.97 -8.43
N ASP A 147 -15.07 -6.15 -8.96
CA ASP A 147 -15.73 -7.39 -8.54
C ASP A 147 -14.95 -7.96 -7.35
N ALA A 148 -15.50 -7.82 -6.14
CA ALA A 148 -14.84 -8.25 -4.92
C ALA A 148 -14.75 -9.78 -4.79
N GLY A 149 -15.63 -10.52 -5.49
CA GLY A 149 -15.58 -11.98 -5.55
C GLY A 149 -14.41 -12.45 -6.41
N LEU A 150 -14.29 -11.89 -7.62
CA LEU A 150 -13.20 -12.22 -8.54
C LEU A 150 -11.88 -11.52 -8.21
N CYS A 151 -11.91 -10.46 -7.39
CA CYS A 151 -10.78 -9.56 -7.15
C CYS A 151 -10.23 -8.96 -8.46
N ALA A 152 -11.13 -8.63 -9.39
CA ALA A 152 -10.81 -8.12 -10.71
C ALA A 152 -11.64 -6.87 -11.03
N CYS A 153 -11.10 -6.00 -11.88
CA CYS A 153 -11.85 -4.86 -12.40
C CYS A 153 -12.86 -5.36 -13.45
N LYS A 154 -14.12 -4.95 -13.34
CA LYS A 154 -15.20 -5.27 -14.28
C LYS A 154 -14.97 -4.65 -15.67
N ASP A 155 -14.28 -3.52 -15.73
CA ASP A 155 -13.86 -2.87 -16.98
C ASP A 155 -12.45 -2.27 -16.83
N TYR A 156 -11.44 -3.13 -16.88
CA TYR A 156 -10.05 -2.70 -16.70
C TYR A 156 -9.60 -1.74 -17.79
N GLN A 157 -10.04 -1.93 -19.04
CA GLN A 157 -9.57 -1.14 -20.18
C GLN A 157 -10.06 0.31 -20.13
N LYS A 158 -11.31 0.54 -19.72
CA LYS A 158 -11.92 1.88 -19.64
C LYS A 158 -11.98 2.44 -18.22
N ARG A 159 -11.22 1.85 -17.29
CA ARG A 159 -11.28 2.21 -15.87
C ARG A 159 -11.01 3.68 -15.58
N SER A 160 -10.07 4.31 -16.29
CA SER A 160 -9.71 5.72 -16.08
C SER A 160 -10.72 6.69 -16.70
N GLU A 161 -11.49 6.25 -17.69
CA GLU A 161 -12.62 7.02 -18.23
C GLU A 161 -13.78 7.02 -17.24
N GLN A 162 -14.00 5.87 -16.60
CA GLN A 162 -15.10 5.66 -15.67
C GLN A 162 -14.77 6.21 -14.29
N VAL A 163 -13.58 5.95 -13.76
CA VAL A 163 -13.08 6.33 -12.41
C VAL A 163 -11.83 7.18 -12.61
N PRO A 164 -11.95 8.52 -12.69
CA PRO A 164 -10.83 9.42 -12.98
C PRO A 164 -9.67 9.28 -11.99
N ASP A 165 -9.98 8.98 -10.72
CA ASP A 165 -9.00 8.81 -9.65
C ASP A 165 -8.33 7.43 -9.67
N CYS A 166 -8.71 6.53 -10.60
CA CYS A 166 -8.09 5.22 -10.72
C CYS A 166 -6.64 5.36 -11.22
N VAL A 167 -5.69 5.35 -10.29
CA VAL A 167 -4.26 5.44 -10.56
C VAL A 167 -3.82 4.26 -11.43
N ARG A 168 -3.41 4.56 -12.67
CA ARG A 168 -2.69 3.62 -13.52
C ARG A 168 -1.27 3.48 -13.00
N LEU A 169 -0.90 2.27 -12.58
CA LEU A 169 0.48 1.98 -12.17
C LEU A 169 1.39 2.00 -13.39
N THR A 170 2.50 2.74 -13.29
CA THR A 170 3.57 2.84 -14.29
C THR A 170 4.91 2.61 -13.61
N PRO A 171 5.96 2.22 -14.35
CA PRO A 171 7.32 2.11 -13.80
C PRO A 171 7.74 3.34 -12.98
N ASP A 172 7.40 4.55 -13.45
CA ASP A 172 7.75 5.80 -12.77
C ASP A 172 7.04 5.96 -11.43
N ASN A 173 5.71 5.80 -11.40
CA ASN A 173 4.95 6.11 -10.18
C ASN A 173 5.08 5.03 -9.11
N VAL A 174 5.26 3.74 -9.46
CA VAL A 174 5.35 2.68 -8.44
C VAL A 174 6.55 2.84 -7.51
N ARG A 175 7.57 3.60 -7.94
CA ARG A 175 8.75 3.94 -7.14
C ARG A 175 8.48 5.03 -6.10
N THR A 176 7.43 5.83 -6.30
CA THR A 176 7.09 6.97 -5.44
C THR A 176 5.78 6.76 -4.66
N LEU A 177 4.90 5.87 -5.10
CA LEU A 177 3.64 5.56 -4.42
C LEU A 177 3.92 4.88 -3.06
N ASN A 178 3.59 5.58 -1.97
CA ASN A 178 3.78 5.11 -0.59
C ASN A 178 2.64 4.19 -0.07
N TRP A 179 1.49 4.14 -0.76
CA TRP A 179 0.33 3.36 -0.33
C TRP A 179 0.27 1.94 -0.89
N LEU A 180 1.11 1.55 -1.84
CA LEU A 180 1.05 0.18 -2.36
C LEU A 180 1.30 -0.83 -1.22
N PRO A 181 0.46 -1.89 -1.10
CA PRO A 181 0.63 -2.90 -0.07
C PRO A 181 2.06 -3.46 -0.09
N PRO A 182 2.64 -3.81 1.06
CA PRO A 182 4.04 -4.27 1.14
C PRO A 182 4.31 -5.59 0.41
N SER A 183 3.26 -6.26 -0.07
CA SER A 183 3.32 -7.48 -0.86
C SER A 183 3.00 -7.30 -2.35
N CYS A 184 2.68 -6.08 -2.79
CA CYS A 184 2.32 -5.82 -4.18
C CYS A 184 3.49 -6.17 -5.11
N GLY A 185 3.27 -7.02 -6.12
CA GLY A 185 4.30 -7.45 -7.05
C GLY A 185 5.06 -6.29 -7.72
N TYR A 186 4.36 -5.26 -8.20
CA TYR A 186 5.00 -4.04 -8.74
C TYR A 186 6.01 -3.41 -7.77
N ARG A 187 5.61 -3.26 -6.51
CA ARG A 187 6.45 -2.68 -5.45
C ARG A 187 7.63 -3.59 -5.13
N LEU A 188 7.40 -4.90 -4.98
CA LEU A 188 8.44 -5.86 -4.67
C LEU A 188 9.53 -5.86 -5.74
N VAL A 189 9.13 -5.90 -7.02
CA VAL A 189 10.06 -5.87 -8.15
C VAL A 189 10.80 -4.54 -8.22
N ALA A 190 10.12 -3.41 -8.01
CA ALA A 190 10.76 -2.10 -7.93
C ALA A 190 11.83 -2.02 -6.83
N GLU A 191 11.59 -2.69 -5.68
CA GLU A 191 12.51 -2.80 -4.55
C GLU A 191 13.58 -3.91 -4.74
N GLY A 192 13.59 -4.62 -5.89
CA GLY A 192 14.50 -5.73 -6.17
C GLY A 192 14.23 -7.01 -5.37
N ARG A 193 13.09 -7.08 -4.68
CA ARG A 193 12.68 -8.18 -3.80
C ARG A 193 12.02 -9.30 -4.59
N ASP A 194 12.01 -10.47 -3.98
CA ASP A 194 11.36 -11.65 -4.56
C ASP A 194 9.85 -11.56 -4.43
N LEU A 195 9.15 -12.17 -5.39
CA LEU A 195 7.71 -12.39 -5.31
C LEU A 195 7.41 -13.52 -4.31
N TYR A 196 6.27 -13.46 -3.63
CA TYR A 196 5.90 -14.50 -2.67
C TYR A 196 5.47 -15.81 -3.36
N TRP A 197 5.50 -16.93 -2.63
CA TRP A 197 5.16 -18.26 -3.14
C TRP A 197 3.75 -18.36 -3.77
N TRP A 198 2.82 -17.50 -3.33
CA TRP A 198 1.44 -17.45 -3.78
C TRP A 198 1.23 -16.47 -4.95
N HIS A 199 2.27 -15.78 -5.40
CA HIS A 199 2.14 -14.90 -6.56
C HIS A 199 1.89 -15.74 -7.83
N PRO A 200 0.99 -15.36 -8.75
CA PRO A 200 0.65 -16.17 -9.93
C PRO A 200 1.85 -16.56 -10.81
N LEU A 201 2.85 -15.68 -10.95
CA LEU A 201 4.10 -15.98 -11.66
C LEU A 201 4.98 -17.05 -10.98
N ILE A 202 4.77 -17.32 -9.70
CA ILE A 202 5.50 -18.33 -8.91
C ILE A 202 4.68 -19.60 -8.77
N SER A 203 3.40 -19.47 -8.42
CA SER A 203 2.50 -20.60 -8.15
C SER A 203 1.89 -21.21 -9.42
N GLY A 204 1.77 -20.43 -10.50
CA GLY A 204 0.99 -20.78 -11.68
C GLY A 204 -0.53 -20.76 -11.47
N ASP A 205 -1.00 -20.43 -10.27
CA ASP A 205 -2.43 -20.45 -9.92
C ASP A 205 -2.84 -19.14 -9.21
N PRO A 206 -3.68 -18.29 -9.85
CA PRO A 206 -4.23 -17.08 -9.24
C PRO A 206 -4.97 -17.32 -7.92
N ASN A 207 -5.53 -18.51 -7.69
CA ASN A 207 -6.26 -18.79 -6.45
C ASN A 207 -5.37 -18.79 -5.21
N THR A 208 -4.08 -19.08 -5.35
CA THR A 208 -3.14 -19.09 -4.23
C THR A 208 -3.05 -17.74 -3.50
N VAL A 209 -3.35 -16.63 -4.20
CA VAL A 209 -3.48 -15.27 -3.63
C VAL A 209 -4.60 -15.21 -2.59
N HIS A 210 -5.73 -15.87 -2.87
CA HIS A 210 -6.86 -15.97 -1.95
C HIS A 210 -6.56 -16.94 -0.81
N GLU A 211 -5.93 -18.08 -1.10
CA GLU A 211 -5.55 -19.07 -0.09
C GLU A 211 -4.54 -18.53 0.93
N ALA A 212 -3.58 -17.72 0.47
CA ALA A 212 -2.64 -16.99 1.31
C ALA A 212 -3.34 -15.92 2.18
N GLY A 213 -4.61 -15.61 1.89
CA GLY A 213 -5.43 -14.64 2.59
C GLY A 213 -5.04 -13.20 2.27
N VAL A 214 -4.33 -12.96 1.16
CA VAL A 214 -3.84 -11.61 0.83
C VAL A 214 -4.88 -10.79 0.09
N SER A 215 -5.78 -11.40 -0.68
CA SER A 215 -6.80 -10.67 -1.42
C SER A 215 -7.84 -9.97 -0.54
N VAL A 216 -8.60 -9.06 -1.16
CA VAL A 216 -9.79 -8.43 -0.53
C VAL A 216 -11.02 -9.34 -0.48
N ARG A 217 -11.01 -10.51 -1.15
CA ARG A 217 -12.14 -11.46 -1.19
C ARG A 217 -12.71 -11.73 0.21
N GLY A 218 -14.03 -11.55 0.35
CA GLY A 218 -14.76 -11.74 1.61
C GLY A 218 -14.52 -10.68 2.68
N ARG A 219 -13.79 -9.59 2.37
CA ARG A 219 -13.48 -8.50 3.31
C ARG A 219 -14.07 -7.15 2.94
N VAL A 220 -14.51 -6.97 1.69
CA VAL A 220 -15.19 -5.75 1.24
C VAL A 220 -16.58 -5.66 1.90
N ARG A 221 -16.95 -4.46 2.38
CA ARG A 221 -18.25 -4.21 3.04
C ARG A 221 -19.24 -3.41 2.22
N GLY A 222 -18.78 -2.77 1.15
CA GLY A 222 -19.60 -2.09 0.16
C GLY A 222 -18.73 -1.38 -0.85
N THR A 223 -19.35 -0.71 -1.82
CA THR A 223 -18.68 0.09 -2.84
C THR A 223 -18.74 1.58 -2.53
N GLU A 224 -17.97 2.40 -3.25
CA GLU A 224 -18.06 3.87 -3.20
C GLU A 224 -19.45 4.42 -3.59
N ASP A 225 -20.26 3.64 -4.34
CA ASP A 225 -21.64 4.02 -4.67
C ASP A 225 -22.61 3.78 -3.50
N GLU A 226 -22.30 2.80 -2.64
CA GLU A 226 -23.14 2.37 -1.52
C GLU A 226 -22.75 3.07 -0.22
N ILE A 227 -21.44 3.15 0.03
CA ILE A 227 -20.87 3.72 1.24
C ILE A 227 -20.24 5.03 0.87
N PRO A 228 -20.71 6.12 1.46
CA PRO A 228 -20.47 7.34 0.79
C PRO A 228 -19.17 7.94 1.51
N ASP A 229 -18.28 8.68 0.82
CA ASP A 229 -17.07 9.43 1.22
C ASP A 229 -16.91 9.79 2.69
N SER A 230 -17.82 10.57 3.28
CA SER A 230 -17.55 11.03 4.64
C SER A 230 -17.87 9.98 5.70
N GLU A 231 -18.44 8.83 5.36
CA GLU A 231 -18.54 7.63 6.21
C GLU A 231 -17.27 6.79 6.06
N LEU A 232 -16.40 7.06 5.07
CA LEU A 232 -15.18 6.26 4.85
C LEU A 232 -14.27 6.18 6.08
N GLU A 233 -14.27 7.22 6.92
CA GLU A 233 -13.50 7.27 8.16
C GLU A 233 -13.90 6.13 9.14
N ASP A 234 -15.20 5.83 9.22
CA ASP A 234 -15.73 4.72 10.04
C ASP A 234 -15.43 3.34 9.43
N HIS A 235 -14.97 3.31 8.18
CA HIS A 235 -14.66 2.11 7.42
C HIS A 235 -13.15 1.85 7.31
N ILE A 236 -12.31 2.63 8.02
CA ILE A 236 -10.86 2.45 8.04
C ILE A 236 -10.47 1.08 8.62
N VAL A 237 -9.58 0.39 7.91
CA VAL A 237 -9.06 -0.93 8.27
C VAL A 237 -7.56 -1.04 8.04
N GLN A 238 -6.91 -1.86 8.85
CA GLN A 238 -5.45 -1.99 8.87
C GLN A 238 -4.92 -3.22 8.12
N TRP A 239 -5.79 -4.15 7.75
CA TRP A 239 -5.36 -5.41 7.13
C TRP A 239 -4.74 -5.26 5.72
N PRO A 240 -5.08 -4.26 4.87
CA PRO A 240 -4.48 -4.17 3.53
C PRO A 240 -2.97 -3.92 3.54
N VAL A 241 -2.48 -3.19 4.54
CA VAL A 241 -1.05 -2.91 4.75
C VAL A 241 -0.34 -4.01 5.56
N ARG A 242 -1.07 -5.04 6.03
CA ARG A 242 -0.52 -6.14 6.83
C ARG A 242 -0.51 -7.44 6.03
N LEU A 243 0.68 -8.02 5.85
CA LEU A 243 0.81 -9.33 5.24
C LEU A 243 0.37 -10.42 6.25
N PRO A 244 -0.62 -11.30 5.94
CA PRO A 244 -1.04 -12.40 6.81
C PRO A 244 0.10 -13.38 7.11
N LYS A 245 0.04 -14.07 8.25
CA LYS A 245 1.11 -15.01 8.67
C LYS A 245 1.37 -16.11 7.63
N ARG A 246 0.32 -16.71 7.06
CA ARG A 246 0.40 -17.76 6.01
C ARG A 246 1.13 -17.26 4.75
N ALA A 247 0.88 -16.00 4.37
CA ALA A 247 1.49 -15.39 3.21
C ALA A 247 2.99 -15.09 3.36
N ARG A 248 3.52 -15.10 4.60
CA ARG A 248 4.95 -14.84 4.91
C ARG A 248 5.83 -16.08 4.82
N LEU A 249 5.24 -17.27 4.69
CA LEU A 249 6.01 -18.51 4.55
C LEU A 249 6.85 -18.46 3.27
N ARG A 250 7.97 -19.21 3.22
CA ARG A 250 8.78 -19.33 2.01
C ARG A 250 8.13 -20.23 0.95
N LYS A 251 7.30 -21.19 1.38
CA LYS A 251 6.63 -22.19 0.54
C LYS A 251 5.16 -22.32 0.94
N PRO A 252 4.30 -22.90 0.07
CA PRO A 252 2.91 -23.20 0.43
C PRO A 252 2.82 -24.01 1.72
N PRO A 253 1.80 -23.82 2.57
CA PRO A 253 1.60 -24.70 3.72
C PRO A 253 1.35 -26.13 3.28
N GLY A 254 2.10 -27.08 3.83
CA GLY A 254 1.96 -28.51 3.51
C GLY A 254 2.83 -29.01 2.36
N SER A 255 3.73 -28.18 1.81
CA SER A 255 4.79 -28.57 0.88
C SER A 255 5.99 -29.22 1.56
#